data_AF-A0A1C0V0I4-F1
#
_entry.id   AF-A0A1C0V0I4-F1
#
_cell.length_a   1.000
_cell.length_b   1.000
_cell.length_c   1.000
_cell.angle_alpha   90.00
_cell.angle_beta   90.00
_cell.angle_gamma   90.00
#
_symmetry.space_group_name_H-M   'P 1'
#
loop_
_entity.id
_entity.type
_entity.pdbx_description
1 polymer ?
#
loop_
_entity_poly.entity_id
_entity_poly.type
_entity_poly.pdbx_seq_one_letter_code
_entity_poly.pdbx_strand_id
1 'polypeptide(L)'
;MNRQMCWLSKSSGDGEKILYLQVEANKGWRPYTAYPQFAVPDYKIPGGSKGWATYQKLLKAGWTLVPSARANEFSTQVEYSESMLQNQ
;
A
#
# COMPACT_ATOMS: atom_id res chain seq x y z
N MET A 1 0.73 9.49 14.08
CA MET A 1 0.60 9.43 12.61
C MET A 1 1.21 8.13 12.14
N ASN A 2 0.39 7.12 11.81
CA ASN A 2 0.91 5.81 11.41
C ASN A 2 1.06 5.82 9.88
N ARG A 3 2.30 5.99 9.40
CA ARG A 3 2.61 5.91 7.96
C ARG A 3 3.07 4.49 7.64
N GLN A 4 2.34 3.83 6.75
CA GLN A 4 2.52 2.41 6.49
C GLN A 4 2.67 2.15 4.99
N MET A 5 3.37 1.08 4.67
CA MET A 5 3.58 0.63 3.30
C MET A 5 3.43 -0.88 3.19
N CYS A 6 2.97 -1.35 2.05
CA CYS A 6 2.65 -2.76 1.82
C CYS A 6 2.89 -3.14 0.36
N TRP A 7 3.31 -4.37 0.11
CA TRP A 7 3.43 -4.92 -1.24
C TRP A 7 2.14 -5.64 -1.64
N LEU A 8 1.47 -5.19 -2.69
CA LEU A 8 0.29 -5.86 -3.24
C LEU A 8 0.59 -6.38 -4.66
N SER A 9 0.17 -7.62 -4.94
CA SER A 9 0.23 -8.20 -6.27
C SER A 9 -0.97 -7.70 -7.09
N LYS A 10 -0.74 -7.30 -8.34
CA LYS A 10 -1.82 -6.82 -9.22
C LYS A 10 -2.77 -7.95 -9.65
N SER A 11 -2.28 -9.19 -9.69
CA SER A 11 -3.06 -10.39 -10.00
C SER A 11 -2.41 -11.61 -9.35
N SER A 12 -3.21 -12.60 -8.96
CA SER A 12 -2.72 -13.87 -8.40
C SER A 12 -1.91 -14.62 -9.47
N GLY A 13 -0.60 -14.41 -9.51
CA GLY A 13 0.33 -15.16 -10.37
C GLY A 13 1.35 -14.32 -11.17
N ASP A 14 1.18 -13.00 -11.24
CA ASP A 14 1.93 -12.16 -12.21
C ASP A 14 3.37 -11.83 -11.76
N GLY A 15 3.77 -12.18 -10.53
CA GLY A 15 5.11 -11.87 -9.99
C GLY A 15 5.38 -10.37 -9.73
N GLU A 16 4.69 -9.48 -10.44
CA GLU A 16 4.73 -8.03 -10.28
C GLU A 16 4.03 -7.59 -8.99
N LYS A 17 4.83 -7.14 -8.01
CA LYS A 17 4.34 -6.48 -6.81
C LYS A 17 4.45 -4.96 -6.97
N ILE A 18 3.44 -4.26 -6.50
CA ILE A 18 3.39 -2.79 -6.47
C ILE A 18 3.38 -2.35 -5.00
N LEU A 19 4.15 -1.30 -4.69
CA LEU A 19 4.14 -0.68 -3.37
C LEU A 19 2.88 0.16 -3.18
N TYR A 20 2.08 -0.16 -2.17
CA TYR A 20 0.96 0.64 -1.71
C TYR A 20 1.33 1.37 -0.43
N LEU A 21 0.85 2.59 -0.29
CA LEU A 21 1.10 3.50 0.82
C LEU A 21 -0.21 3.83 1.52
N GLN A 22 -0.16 3.85 2.84
CA GLN A 22 -1.20 4.39 3.71
C GLN A 22 -0.59 5.54 4.52
N VAL A 23 -0.89 6.76 4.09
CA VAL A 23 -0.33 7.99 4.69
C VAL A 23 -1.06 8.36 5.97
N GLU A 24 -2.36 8.04 6.03
CA GLU A 24 -3.26 8.30 7.15
C GLU A 24 -4.01 7.00 7.44
N ALA A 25 -4.09 6.60 8.71
CA ALA A 25 -4.70 5.31 9.10
C ALA A 25 -6.17 5.16 8.68
N ASN A 26 -6.89 6.28 8.52
CA ASN A 26 -8.28 6.30 8.09
C ASN A 26 -8.45 6.36 6.56
N LYS A 27 -7.36 6.48 5.80
CA LYS A 27 -7.42 6.43 4.35
C LYS A 27 -7.07 5.03 3.86
N GLY A 28 -7.75 4.60 2.82
CA GLY A 28 -7.45 3.35 2.14
C GLY A 28 -6.04 3.35 1.52
N TRP A 29 -5.54 2.15 1.27
CA TRP A 29 -4.28 1.93 0.58
C TRP A 29 -4.31 2.49 -0.84
N ARG A 30 -3.28 3.24 -1.23
CA ARG A 30 -3.12 3.74 -2.61
C ARG A 30 -1.73 3.40 -3.15
N PRO A 31 -1.57 3.17 -4.46
CA PRO A 31 -0.26 2.91 -5.03
C PRO A 31 0.68 4.10 -4.76
N TYR A 32 1.97 3.84 -4.59
CA TYR A 32 2.98 4.87 -4.32
C TYR A 32 3.00 6.00 -5.37
N THR A 33 2.61 5.71 -6.61
CA THR A 33 2.47 6.68 -7.71
C THR A 33 1.39 7.74 -7.45
N ALA A 34 0.40 7.47 -6.59
CA ALA A 34 -0.60 8.45 -6.17
C ALA A 34 -0.03 9.52 -5.24
N TYR A 35 1.19 9.33 -4.72
CA TYR A 35 1.85 10.27 -3.81
C TYR A 35 3.21 10.70 -4.36
N PRO A 36 3.24 11.62 -5.35
CA PRO A 36 4.49 12.06 -6.01
C PRO A 36 5.50 12.66 -5.03
N GLN A 37 5.05 13.24 -3.91
CA GLN A 37 5.90 13.75 -2.83
C GLN A 37 6.75 12.66 -2.13
N PHE A 38 6.27 11.42 -2.12
CA PHE A 38 6.96 10.28 -1.52
C PHE A 38 7.69 9.44 -2.56
N ALA A 39 7.12 9.35 -3.76
CA ALA A 39 7.63 8.53 -4.85
C ALA A 39 9.07 8.90 -5.23
N VAL A 40 9.85 7.86 -5.51
CA VAL A 40 11.13 7.93 -6.20
C VAL A 40 10.91 7.31 -7.58
N PRO A 41 11.41 7.92 -8.67
CA PRO A 41 11.30 7.36 -10.00
C PRO A 41 11.86 5.93 -10.01
N ASP A 42 11.05 4.97 -10.45
CA ASP A 42 11.51 3.60 -10.57
C ASP A 42 12.52 3.45 -11.71
N TYR A 43 13.50 2.57 -11.47
CA TYR A 43 14.36 2.08 -12.54
C TYR A 43 13.53 1.22 -13.49
N LYS A 44 13.71 1.41 -14.80
CA LYS A 44 13.04 0.62 -15.85
C LYS A 44 13.66 -0.78 -15.93
N ILE A 45 13.43 -1.62 -14.92
CA ILE A 45 13.85 -3.02 -14.89
C ILE A 45 12.66 -3.89 -15.31
N PRO A 46 12.75 -4.63 -16.43
CA PRO A 46 11.71 -5.58 -16.84
C PRO A 46 11.44 -6.61 -15.73
N GLY A 47 10.17 -6.80 -15.37
CA GLY A 47 9.77 -7.75 -14.32
C GLY A 47 10.10 -7.32 -12.87
N GLY A 48 10.62 -6.11 -12.67
CA GLY A 48 10.92 -5.56 -11.34
C GLY A 48 9.65 -5.18 -10.56
N SER A 49 9.72 -5.29 -9.22
CA SER A 49 8.66 -4.76 -8.35
C SER A 49 8.62 -3.23 -8.43
N LYS A 50 7.42 -2.68 -8.61
CA LYS A 50 7.21 -1.23 -8.80
C LYS A 50 7.16 -0.53 -7.45
N GLY A 51 8.05 0.44 -7.24
CA GLY A 51 8.18 1.20 -6.02
C GLY A 51 9.35 0.75 -5.13
N TRP A 52 10.29 -0.08 -5.60
CA TRP A 52 11.41 -0.56 -4.78
C TRP A 52 12.29 0.58 -4.25
N ALA A 53 12.63 1.54 -5.11
CA ALA A 53 13.39 2.72 -4.70
C ALA A 53 12.59 3.58 -3.69
N THR A 54 11.27 3.68 -3.89
CA THR A 54 10.37 4.35 -2.96
C THR A 54 10.36 3.64 -1.60
N TYR A 55 10.23 2.31 -1.58
CA TYR A 55 10.28 1.50 -0.37
C TYR A 55 11.54 1.75 0.43
N GLN A 56 12.71 1.73 -0.21
CA GLN A 56 13.99 1.99 0.47
C GLN A 56 14.05 3.39 1.08
N LYS A 57 13.55 4.41 0.38
CA LYS A 57 13.47 5.79 0.90
C LYS A 57 12.54 5.88 2.10
N LEU A 58 11.36 5.28 2.02
CA LEU A 58 10.34 5.35 3.07
C LEU A 58 10.74 4.55 4.30
N LEU A 59 11.40 3.42 4.13
CA LEU A 59 11.95 2.64 5.23
C LEU A 59 12.98 3.46 6.03
N LYS A 60 13.88 4.17 5.33
CA LYS A 60 14.83 5.09 5.96
C LYS A 60 14.15 6.28 6.65
N ALA A 61 12.97 6.68 6.16
CA ALA A 61 12.16 7.74 6.76
C ALA A 61 11.26 7.25 7.91
N GLY A 62 11.43 5.99 8.37
CA GLY A 62 10.70 5.43 9.50
C GLY A 62 9.28 4.95 9.19
N TRP A 63 8.96 4.66 7.94
CA TRP A 63 7.67 4.07 7.58
C TRP A 63 7.61 2.59 7.98
N THR A 64 6.43 2.13 8.38
CA THR A 64 6.21 0.74 8.79
C THR A 64 5.84 -0.12 7.58
N LEU A 65 6.65 -1.14 7.29
CA LEU A 65 6.28 -2.19 6.34
C LEU A 65 5.28 -3.14 7.01
N VAL A 66 4.07 -3.25 6.46
CA VAL A 66 3.08 -4.25 6.92
C VAL A 66 3.01 -5.43 5.96
N PRO A 67 2.70 -6.64 6.47
CA PRO A 67 2.44 -7.80 5.63
C PRO A 67 1.24 -7.58 4.71
N SER A 68 1.32 -8.11 3.49
CA SER A 68 0.24 -8.06 2.49
C SER A 68 -1.09 -8.67 2.95
N ALA A 69 -1.03 -9.70 3.80
CA ALA A 69 -2.22 -10.29 4.42
C ALA A 69 -2.99 -9.27 5.27
N ARG A 70 -2.27 -8.41 6.01
CA ARG A 70 -2.88 -7.35 6.84
C ARG A 70 -3.51 -6.24 6.02
N ALA A 71 -3.00 -5.95 4.83
CA ALA A 71 -3.61 -4.94 3.96
C ALA A 71 -5.04 -5.33 3.55
N ASN A 72 -5.31 -6.62 3.37
CA ASN A 72 -6.65 -7.12 3.08
C ASN A 72 -7.59 -7.06 4.30
N GLU A 73 -7.06 -7.26 5.51
CA GLU A 73 -7.82 -7.13 6.77
C GLU A 73 -8.32 -5.68 7.01
N PHE A 74 -7.58 -4.67 6.55
CA PHE A 74 -8.01 -3.26 6.64
C PHE A 74 -8.99 -2.83 5.54
N SER A 75 -9.08 -3.55 4.41
CA SER A 75 -10.13 -3.32 3.42
C SER A 75 -11.47 -3.89 3.87
N THR A 76 -11.47 -5.02 4.57
CA THR A 76 -12.71 -5.69 5.02
C THR A 76 -13.35 -5.07 6.26
N GLN A 77 -12.59 -4.35 7.11
CA GLN A 77 -13.16 -3.73 8.32
C GLN A 77 -13.94 -2.44 8.06
N VAL A 78 -13.64 -1.70 6.98
CA VAL A 78 -14.41 -0.50 6.61
C VAL A 78 -15.77 -0.90 6.01
N GLU A 79 -15.79 -1.92 5.14
CA GLU A 79 -17.03 -2.44 4.57
C GLU A 79 -17.97 -3.04 5.63
N TYR A 80 -17.42 -3.71 6.66
CA TYR A 80 -18.23 -4.29 7.74
C TYR A 80 -18.78 -3.23 8.73
N SER A 81 -18.09 -2.09 8.87
CA SER A 81 -18.54 -1.02 9.78
C SER A 81 -19.62 -0.14 9.15
N GLU A 82 -19.58 0.07 7.83
CA GLU A 82 -20.62 0.82 7.10
C GLU A 82 -21.92 0.00 6.91
N SER A 83 -21.84 -1.31 6.68
CA SER A 83 -23.02 -2.15 6.48
C SER A 83 -23.82 -2.42 7.76
N MET A 84 -23.26 -2.16 8.95
CA MET A 84 -23.96 -2.27 10.23
C MET A 84 -24.75 -1.01 10.63
N LEU A 85 -24.49 0.14 9.98
CA LEU A 85 -25.18 1.41 10.27
C LEU A 85 -26.38 1.68 9.34
N GLN A 86 -26.50 0.95 8.24
CA GLN A 86 -27.58 1.13 7.25
C GLN A 86 -28.84 0.29 7.57
N ASN A 87 -28.78 -0.61 8.55
CA ASN A 87 -29.85 -1.57 8.85
C ASN A 87 -30.56 -1.29 10.20
N GLN A 88 -30.70 -0.01 10.58
CA GLN A 88 -31.49 0.41 11.74
C GLN A 88 -32.57 1.42 11.34
#